data_AF-A0A433X330-F1
#
_entry.id   AF-A0A433X330-F1
#
_cell.length_a   1.000
_cell.length_b   1.000
_cell.length_c   1.000
_cell.angle_alpha   90.00
_cell.angle_beta   90.00
_cell.angle_gamma   90.00
#
_symmetry.space_group_name_H-M   'P 1'
#
loop_
_entity.id
_entity.type
_entity.pdbx_description
1 polymer ?
#
loop_
_entity_poly.entity_id
_entity_poly.type
_entity_poly.pdbx_seq_one_letter_code
_entity_poly.pdbx_strand_id
1 'polypeptide(L)'
;MNNQANLAEQDILNTILADLRRTAREYTTATTESSCQTVRQMFNQLTDGTLRLQGELYQLMQHNGSYQSPSHAPRQEVDKLYQHATQTQQKSQQYAQMTSAQGNASQGESLHMS
;
A
#
# COMPACT_ATOMS: atom_id res chain seq x y z
N MET A 1 2.59 32.02 -28.89
CA MET A 1 3.69 31.81 -27.94
C MET A 1 3.27 31.03 -26.67
N ASN A 2 2.19 30.22 -26.70
CA ASN A 2 1.53 29.71 -25.47
C ASN A 2 1.72 28.21 -25.16
N ASN A 3 2.40 27.45 -26.03
CA ASN A 3 2.52 25.99 -25.90
C ASN A 3 3.70 25.54 -25.01
N GLN A 4 4.81 26.29 -25.01
CA GLN A 4 6.01 25.93 -24.24
C GLN A 4 5.82 26.10 -22.73
N ALA A 5 5.08 27.13 -22.31
CA ALA A 5 4.76 27.36 -20.89
C ALA A 5 3.84 26.25 -20.33
N ASN A 6 2.90 25.77 -21.15
CA ASN A 6 1.98 24.70 -20.75
C ASN A 6 2.72 23.36 -20.58
N LEU A 7 3.67 23.02 -21.47
CA LEU A 7 4.49 21.81 -21.33
C LEU A 7 5.37 21.85 -20.07
N ALA A 8 5.99 23.00 -19.77
CA ALA A 8 6.82 23.14 -18.56
C ALA A 8 6.01 22.97 -17.26
N GLU A 9 4.79 23.52 -17.22
CA GLU A 9 3.88 23.33 -16.08
C GLU A 9 3.47 21.86 -15.92
N GLN A 10 3.19 21.17 -17.02
CA GLN A 10 2.88 19.73 -17.00
C GLN A 10 4.03 18.89 -16.44
N ASP A 11 5.27 19.16 -16.85
CA ASP A 11 6.45 18.44 -16.37
C ASP A 11 6.68 18.65 -14.87
N ILE A 12 6.43 19.86 -14.37
CA ILE A 12 6.50 20.17 -12.93
C ILE A 12 5.42 19.38 -12.17
N LEU A 13 4.17 19.41 -12.63
CA LEU A 13 3.06 18.69 -11.98
C LEU A 13 3.31 17.17 -11.98
N ASN A 14 3.84 16.63 -13.09
CA ASN A 14 4.23 15.21 -13.18
C ASN A 14 5.39 14.86 -12.23
N THR A 15 6.37 15.75 -12.08
CA THR A 15 7.49 15.57 -11.14
C THR A 15 6.99 15.53 -9.70
N ILE A 16 6.13 16.49 -9.32
CA ILE A 16 5.51 16.52 -7.98
C ILE A 16 4.68 15.25 -7.75
N LEU A 17 3.88 14.84 -8.73
CA LEU A 17 3.08 13.62 -8.63
C LEU A 17 3.94 12.36 -8.46
N ALA A 18 5.05 12.26 -9.18
CA ALA A 18 6.00 11.16 -9.06
C ALA A 18 6.64 11.12 -7.66
N ASP A 19 6.99 12.28 -7.12
CA ASP A 19 7.54 12.40 -5.77
C ASP A 19 6.52 11.98 -4.69
N LEU A 20 5.27 12.47 -4.78
CA LEU A 20 4.20 12.06 -3.87
C LEU A 20 3.98 10.54 -3.88
N ARG A 21 4.01 9.90 -5.06
CA ARG A 21 3.90 8.43 -5.19
C ARG A 21 5.08 7.69 -4.58
N ARG A 22 6.29 8.24 -4.69
CA ARG A 22 7.50 7.67 -4.08
C ARG A 22 7.41 7.78 -2.57
N THR A 23 7.18 8.97 -2.05
CA THR A 23 7.12 9.28 -0.62
C THR A 23 6.02 8.50 0.10
N ALA A 24 4.83 8.36 -0.50
CA ALA A 24 3.75 7.52 0.06
C ALA A 24 4.15 6.05 0.21
N ARG A 25 4.91 5.49 -0.75
CA ARG A 25 5.41 4.11 -0.67
C ARG A 25 6.47 3.96 0.42
N GLU A 26 7.40 4.90 0.52
CA GLU A 26 8.43 4.90 1.56
C GLU A 26 7.81 4.97 2.96
N TYR A 27 6.81 5.84 3.18
CA TYR A 27 6.09 5.92 4.46
C TYR A 27 5.25 4.67 4.74
N THR A 28 4.66 4.05 3.72
CA THR A 28 3.94 2.78 3.90
C THR A 28 4.91 1.68 4.35
N THR A 29 6.07 1.55 3.71
CA THR A 29 7.12 0.61 4.13
C THR A 29 7.55 0.89 5.57
N ALA A 30 7.86 2.15 5.89
CA ALA A 30 8.27 2.53 7.23
C ALA A 30 7.18 2.28 8.29
N THR A 31 5.89 2.44 7.94
CA THR A 31 4.76 2.06 8.80
C THR A 31 4.78 0.56 9.11
N THR A 32 4.97 -0.27 8.08
CA THR A 32 4.96 -1.74 8.23
C THR A 32 6.18 -2.30 8.94
N GLU A 33 7.35 -1.64 8.79
CA GLU A 33 8.62 -2.09 9.37
C GLU A 33 8.89 -1.48 10.76
N SER A 34 8.15 -0.43 11.17
CA SER A 34 8.32 0.20 12.49
C SER A 34 7.83 -0.70 13.62
N SER A 35 8.73 -1.04 14.55
CA SER A 35 8.42 -1.75 15.80
C SER A 35 7.83 -0.84 16.88
N CYS A 36 8.19 0.44 16.88
CA CYS A 36 7.66 1.43 17.83
C CYS A 36 6.28 1.95 17.39
N GLN A 37 5.29 1.85 18.27
CA GLN A 37 3.91 2.26 17.99
C GLN A 37 3.81 3.75 17.63
N THR A 38 4.54 4.62 18.32
CA THR A 38 4.54 6.07 18.04
C THR A 38 5.12 6.37 16.66
N VAL A 39 6.22 5.72 16.29
CA VAL A 39 6.86 5.90 14.97
C VAL A 39 5.95 5.37 13.86
N ARG A 40 5.31 4.22 14.07
CA ARG A 40 4.29 3.68 13.17
C ARG A 40 3.12 4.66 12.98
N GLN A 41 2.60 5.25 14.05
CA GLN A 41 1.52 6.22 13.97
C GLN A 41 1.93 7.48 13.19
N MET A 42 3.15 7.96 13.39
CA MET A 42 3.70 9.08 12.63
C MET A 42 3.76 8.76 11.11
N PHE A 43 4.27 7.59 10.72
CA PHE A 43 4.31 7.21 9.30
C PHE A 43 2.92 6.98 8.70
N ASN A 44 1.95 6.46 9.47
CA ASN A 44 0.55 6.41 9.03
C ASN A 44 0.01 7.81 8.72
N GLN A 45 0.20 8.78 9.62
CA GLN A 45 -0.26 10.16 9.43
C GLN A 45 0.41 10.82 8.21
N LEU A 46 1.70 10.59 8.01
CA LEU A 46 2.42 11.08 6.84
C LEU A 46 1.92 10.43 5.54
N THR A 47 1.60 9.14 5.58
CA THR A 47 1.02 8.40 4.45
C THR A 47 -0.35 9.00 4.08
N ASP A 48 -1.25 9.13 5.05
CA ASP A 48 -2.59 9.70 4.86
C ASP A 48 -2.53 11.13 4.32
N GLY A 49 -1.64 11.96 4.89
CA GLY A 49 -1.41 13.33 4.44
C GLY A 49 -0.90 13.40 2.99
N THR A 50 0.02 12.52 2.62
CA THR A 50 0.58 12.44 1.26
C THR A 50 -0.46 11.98 0.24
N LEU A 51 -1.30 10.99 0.60
CA LEU A 51 -2.39 10.52 -0.26
C LEU A 51 -3.45 11.61 -0.50
N ARG A 52 -3.78 12.41 0.51
CA ARG A 52 -4.68 13.56 0.35
C ARG A 52 -4.12 14.60 -0.63
N LEU A 53 -2.86 15.00 -0.46
CA LEU A 53 -2.18 15.94 -1.37
C LEU A 53 -2.13 15.41 -2.80
N GLN A 54 -1.88 14.11 -2.97
CA GLN A 54 -1.93 13.46 -4.27
C GLN A 54 -3.32 13.54 -4.89
N GLY A 55 -4.39 13.34 -4.11
CA GLY A 55 -5.77 13.51 -4.57
C GLY A 55 -6.10 14.93 -5.02
N GLU A 56 -5.67 15.94 -4.26
CA GLU A 56 -5.82 17.36 -4.62
C GLU A 56 -5.06 17.69 -5.91
N LEU A 57 -3.82 17.21 -6.05
CA LEU A 57 -3.03 17.38 -7.26
C LEU A 57 -3.68 16.71 -8.48
N TYR A 58 -4.28 15.52 -8.31
CA TYR A 58 -5.03 14.87 -9.39
C TYR A 58 -6.21 15.70 -9.87
N GLN A 59 -6.97 16.30 -8.96
CA GLN A 59 -8.09 17.17 -9.33
C GLN A 59 -7.60 18.40 -10.09
N LEU A 60 -6.50 19.01 -9.65
CA LEU A 60 -5.87 20.14 -10.33
C LEU A 60 -5.40 19.76 -11.75
N MET A 61 -4.66 18.66 -11.89
CA MET A 61 -4.16 18.20 -13.19
C MET A 61 -5.28 17.81 -14.16
N GLN A 62 -6.39 17.27 -13.64
CA GLN A 62 -7.60 16.98 -14.44
C GLN A 62 -8.26 18.26 -14.94
N HIS A 63 -8.43 19.28 -14.08
CA HIS A 63 -9.01 20.56 -14.46
C HIS A 63 -8.19 21.25 -15.57
N ASN A 64 -6.86 21.18 -15.49
CA ASN A 64 -5.95 21.77 -16.46
C ASN A 64 -5.83 20.98 -17.77
N GLY A 65 -6.54 19.85 -17.93
CA GLY A 65 -6.48 18.99 -19.11
C GLY A 65 -5.12 18.29 -19.31
N SER A 66 -4.25 18.36 -18.31
CA SER A 66 -2.85 17.91 -18.35
C SER A 66 -2.67 16.47 -17.88
N TYR A 67 -3.69 15.87 -17.29
CA TYR A 67 -3.61 14.52 -16.76
C TYR A 67 -3.88 13.47 -17.83
N GLN A 68 -2.84 12.80 -18.32
CA GLN A 68 -3.00 11.50 -18.95
C GLN A 68 -2.99 10.44 -17.85
N SER A 69 -4.18 9.97 -17.48
CA SER A 69 -4.27 8.82 -16.59
C SER A 69 -3.50 7.65 -17.21
N PRO A 70 -2.69 6.92 -16.43
CA PRO A 70 -2.11 5.67 -16.90
C PRO A 70 -3.21 4.80 -17.50
N SER A 71 -2.88 4.07 -18.57
CA SER A 71 -3.79 3.07 -19.12
C SER A 71 -4.23 2.11 -18.02
N HIS A 72 -5.50 1.71 -18.06
CA HIS A 72 -5.98 0.67 -17.15
C HIS A 72 -5.08 -0.55 -17.25
N ALA A 73 -4.73 -1.14 -16.11
CA ALA A 73 -3.99 -2.39 -16.08
C ALA A 73 -4.74 -3.45 -16.91
N PRO A 74 -4.05 -4.28 -17.70
CA PRO A 74 -4.69 -5.37 -18.41
C PRO A 74 -5.44 -6.26 -17.42
N ARG A 75 -6.70 -6.62 -17.73
CA ARG A 75 -7.51 -7.48 -16.83
C ARG A 75 -6.76 -8.74 -16.39
N GLN A 76 -5.99 -9.33 -17.30
CA GLN A 76 -5.17 -10.51 -17.03
C GLN A 76 -4.13 -10.30 -15.91
N GLU A 77 -3.52 -9.12 -15.80
CA GLU A 77 -2.58 -8.82 -14.71
C GLU A 77 -3.30 -8.66 -13.37
N VAL A 78 -4.46 -8.00 -13.39
CA VAL A 78 -5.33 -7.87 -12.21
C VAL A 78 -5.77 -9.25 -11.73
N ASP A 79 -6.22 -10.12 -12.64
CA ASP A 79 -6.66 -11.48 -12.32
C ASP A 79 -5.52 -12.32 -11.73
N LYS A 80 -4.29 -12.21 -12.25
CA LYS A 80 -3.11 -12.89 -11.70
C LYS A 80 -2.83 -12.46 -10.27
N LEU A 81 -2.85 -11.15 -9.99
CA LEU A 81 -2.62 -10.63 -8.65
C LEU A 81 -3.72 -11.09 -7.68
N TYR A 82 -4.97 -11.10 -8.13
CA TYR A 82 -6.10 -11.57 -7.34
C TYR A 82 -5.99 -13.06 -6.97
N GLN A 83 -5.63 -13.91 -7.94
CA GLN A 83 -5.40 -15.33 -7.70
C GLN A 83 -4.25 -15.56 -6.72
N HIS A 84 -3.14 -14.85 -6.89
CA HIS A 84 -1.99 -14.92 -5.97
C HIS A 84 -2.37 -14.51 -4.55
N ALA A 85 -3.12 -13.42 -4.39
CA ALA A 85 -3.60 -12.94 -3.09
C ALA A 85 -4.53 -13.98 -2.43
N THR A 86 -5.45 -14.56 -3.19
CA THR A 86 -6.37 -15.61 -2.71
C THR A 86 -5.59 -16.84 -2.22
N GLN A 87 -4.62 -17.30 -3.01
CA GLN A 87 -3.78 -18.45 -2.63
C GLN A 87 -2.95 -18.16 -1.37
N THR A 88 -2.41 -16.95 -1.26
CA THR A 88 -1.64 -16.52 -0.09
C THR A 88 -2.53 -16.53 1.15
N GLN A 89 -3.74 -16.00 1.07
CA GLN A 89 -4.72 -16.01 2.16
C GLN A 89 -5.04 -17.43 2.63
N GLN A 90 -5.28 -18.37 1.71
CA GLN A 90 -5.56 -19.77 2.05
C GLN A 90 -4.38 -20.42 2.80
N LYS A 91 -3.15 -20.21 2.32
CA LYS A 91 -1.94 -20.72 2.99
C LYS A 91 -1.77 -20.13 4.39
N SER A 92 -2.00 -18.83 4.55
CA SER A 92 -1.93 -18.16 5.86
C SER A 92 -2.96 -18.73 6.85
N GLN A 93 -4.19 -19.03 6.39
CA GLN A 93 -5.22 -19.65 7.23
C GLN A 93 -4.84 -21.08 7.65
N GLN A 94 -4.32 -21.89 6.72
CA GLN A 94 -3.82 -23.23 7.05
C GLN A 94 -2.68 -23.18 8.06
N TYR A 95 -1.72 -22.25 7.88
CA TYR A 95 -0.63 -22.07 8.82
C TYR A 95 -1.12 -21.70 10.21
N ALA A 96 -2.03 -20.71 10.32
CA ALA A 96 -2.61 -20.31 11.60
C ALA A 96 -3.33 -21.48 12.29
N GLN A 97 -4.05 -22.32 11.54
CA GLN A 97 -4.71 -23.52 12.07
C GLN A 97 -3.70 -24.54 12.60
N MET A 98 -2.63 -24.84 11.84
CA MET A 98 -1.57 -25.76 12.28
C MET A 98 -0.88 -25.26 13.56
N THR A 99 -0.55 -23.96 13.63
CA THR A 99 0.06 -23.37 14.82
C THR A 99 -0.89 -23.39 16.02
N SER A 100 -2.19 -23.11 15.81
CA SER A 100 -3.19 -23.18 16.89
C SER A 100 -3.43 -24.61 17.41
N ALA A 101 -3.41 -25.61 16.52
CA ALA A 101 -3.55 -27.01 16.88
C ALA A 101 -2.33 -27.52 17.67
N GLN A 102 -1.12 -27.06 17.31
CA GLN A 102 0.12 -27.43 18.01
C GLN A 102 0.25 -26.74 19.38
N GLY A 103 -0.32 -25.54 19.56
CA GLY A 103 -0.38 -24.83 20.85
C GLY A 103 -1.32 -25.46 21.88
N ASN A 104 -2.32 -26.23 21.45
CA ASN A 104 -3.26 -26.92 22.35
C ASN A 104 -2.78 -28.33 22.80
N ALA A 105 -1.75 -28.89 22.16
CA ALA A 105 -1.25 -30.24 22.48
C ALA A 105 -0.25 -30.27 23.64
N SER A 106 0.24 -29.11 24.12
CA SER A 106 1.28 -29.02 25.16
C SER A 106 0.78 -28.63 26.56
N GLN A 107 -0.54 -28.50 26.78
CA GLN A 107 -1.14 -28.24 28.10
C GLN A 107 -2.00 -29.41 28.65
N GLY A 108 -1.98 -30.59 28.01
CA GLY A 108 -2.83 -31.73 28.37
C GLY A 108 -2.20 -32.87 29.19
N GLU A 109 -0.90 -32.86 29.45
CA GLU A 109 -0.20 -33.97 30.14
C GLU A 109 0.57 -33.48 31.38
N SER A 110 -0.13 -33.18 32.47
CA SER A 110 0.45 -33.16 33.82
C SER A 110 -0.61 -33.18 34.93
N LEU A 111 -1.53 -34.16 34.91
CA LEU A 111 -2.52 -34.33 35.99
C LEU A 111 -2.94 -35.81 36.19
N HIS A 112 -1.98 -36.74 36.33
CA HIS A 112 -2.26 -38.01 37.01
C HIS A 112 -0.97 -38.79 37.39
N MET A 113 -0.60 -38.77 38.66
CA MET A 113 0.00 -39.92 39.36
C MET A 113 0.06 -39.57 40.86
N SER A 114 -0.86 -40.20 41.60
CA SER A 114 -0.84 -40.34 43.06
C SER A 114 0.15 -41.42 43.49
#